data_AF-A0A0F8Z2Q9-F1
#
_entry.id   AF-A0A0F8Z2Q9-F1
#
_cell.length_a   1.000
_cell.length_b   1.000
_cell.length_c   1.000
_cell.angle_alpha   90.00
_cell.angle_beta   90.00
_cell.angle_gamma   90.00
#
_symmetry.space_group_name_H-M   'P 1'
#
loop_
_entity.id
_entity.type
_entity.pdbx_description
1 polymer ?
#
loop_
_entity_poly.entity_id
_entity_poly.type
_entity_poly.pdbx_seq_one_letter_code
_entity_poly.pdbx_strand_id
1 'polypeptide(L)'
;PYSGRGKEFTIHEERTLESKFPRAYSYLCDNQAALQKRIWFGKNAKELSGQWYGMMYLDSRWAFVSPHLLTPSLSDKSNFSLGDGTLFSTGTAGVTSIVLEDSEQSPLYVLGVLNSSLLSLYATHHSPVFQGGYYKFSAPYLKPLPIRAIDFDDSRDVARHDQIVELARQMLSLHKRLPTAKTSHAKTVLQRQIDATDRQIDQLVYELYELTDEEIAIVEEATD
;
A
#
# COMPACT_ATOMS: atom_id res chain seq x y z
N PRO A 1 22.51 4.55 -12.15
CA PRO A 1 23.19 3.42 -12.82
C PRO A 1 22.28 2.29 -13.35
N TYR A 2 20.95 2.41 -13.25
CA TYR A 2 20.00 1.39 -13.69
C TYR A 2 19.04 1.92 -14.74
N SER A 3 18.54 1.03 -15.60
CA SER A 3 17.39 1.27 -16.47
C SER A 3 16.30 0.23 -16.22
N GLY A 4 15.04 0.60 -16.39
CA GLY A 4 13.93 -0.34 -16.35
C GLY A 4 13.75 -1.09 -17.67
N ARG A 5 13.58 -2.41 -17.62
CA ARG A 5 13.19 -3.24 -18.77
C ARG A 5 12.08 -4.21 -18.34
N GLY A 6 10.84 -3.93 -18.78
CA GLY A 6 9.67 -4.69 -18.33
C GLY A 6 9.47 -4.58 -16.82
N LYS A 7 9.32 -5.74 -16.15
CA LYS A 7 9.15 -5.86 -14.70
C LYS A 7 10.46 -5.74 -13.89
N GLU A 8 11.62 -5.69 -14.56
CA GLU A 8 12.94 -5.74 -13.93
C GLU A 8 13.78 -4.48 -14.14
N PHE A 9 14.80 -4.32 -13.29
CA PHE A 9 15.88 -3.38 -13.52
C PHE A 9 17.07 -4.08 -14.18
N THR A 10 17.78 -3.33 -15.02
CA THR A 10 19.07 -3.75 -15.59
C THR A 10 20.12 -2.73 -15.18
N ILE A 11 21.25 -3.21 -14.64
CA ILE A 11 22.40 -2.36 -14.34
C ILE A 11 23.15 -2.03 -15.63
N HIS A 12 23.49 -0.76 -15.82
CA HIS A 12 24.32 -0.34 -16.94
C HIS A 12 25.76 -0.78 -16.72
N GLU A 13 26.44 -1.18 -17.81
CA GLU A 13 27.90 -1.38 -17.80
C GLU A 13 28.64 -0.04 -17.67
N GLU A 14 29.90 -0.09 -17.21
CA GLU A 14 30.73 1.12 -17.02
C GLU A 14 30.85 1.97 -18.28
N ARG A 15 31.09 1.35 -19.44
CA ARG A 15 31.17 2.06 -20.72
C ARG A 15 29.91 2.85 -21.05
N THR A 16 28.74 2.33 -20.65
CA THR A 16 27.46 3.03 -20.83
C THR A 16 27.34 4.21 -19.87
N LEU A 17 27.78 4.04 -18.62
CA LEU A 17 27.78 5.13 -17.63
C LEU A 17 28.75 6.25 -18.02
N GLU A 18 29.96 5.91 -18.44
CA GLU A 18 30.98 6.85 -18.87
C GLU A 18 30.50 7.69 -20.07
N SER A 19 29.91 7.03 -21.08
CA SER A 19 29.48 7.71 -22.31
C SER A 19 28.16 8.48 -22.18
N LYS A 20 27.15 7.91 -21.52
CA LYS A 20 25.79 8.50 -21.47
C LYS A 20 25.52 9.30 -20.20
N PHE A 21 26.23 9.01 -19.11
CA PHE A 21 26.00 9.60 -17.80
C PHE A 21 27.31 10.03 -17.12
N PRO A 22 28.17 10.83 -17.79
CA PRO A 22 29.55 11.07 -17.36
C PRO A 22 29.66 11.68 -15.95
N ARG A 23 28.72 12.54 -15.56
CA ARG A 23 28.68 13.11 -14.19
C ARG A 23 28.37 12.05 -13.14
N ALA A 24 27.45 11.13 -13.43
CA ALA A 24 27.12 10.04 -12.53
C ALA A 24 28.28 9.02 -12.44
N TYR A 25 28.95 8.74 -13.56
CA TYR A 25 30.12 7.87 -13.58
C TYR A 25 31.28 8.46 -12.76
N SER A 26 31.61 9.74 -12.96
CA SER A 26 32.61 10.45 -12.14
C SER A 26 32.31 10.34 -10.65
N TYR A 27 31.06 10.60 -10.25
CA TYR A 27 30.64 10.47 -8.86
C TYR A 27 30.85 9.04 -8.32
N LEU A 28 30.53 8.01 -9.10
CA LEU A 28 30.76 6.63 -8.69
C LEU A 28 32.27 6.35 -8.51
N CYS A 29 33.12 6.82 -9.43
CA CYS A 29 34.57 6.65 -9.37
C CYS A 29 35.17 7.33 -8.13
N ASP A 30 34.76 8.57 -7.83
CA ASP A 30 35.20 9.32 -6.65
C ASP A 30 34.86 8.58 -5.33
N ASN A 31 33.82 7.74 -5.35
CA ASN A 31 33.34 6.97 -4.20
C ASN A 31 33.68 5.47 -4.27
N GLN A 32 34.47 5.02 -5.25
CA GLN A 32 34.66 3.61 -5.56
C GLN A 32 35.21 2.81 -4.36
N ALA A 33 36.20 3.37 -3.65
CA ALA A 33 36.80 2.72 -2.49
C ALA A 33 35.80 2.45 -1.36
N ALA A 34 34.80 3.33 -1.18
CA ALA A 34 33.72 3.12 -0.22
C ALA A 34 32.68 2.13 -0.74
N LEU A 35 32.31 2.25 -2.02
CA LEU A 35 31.29 1.41 -2.65
C LEU A 35 31.70 -0.07 -2.72
N GLN A 36 32.99 -0.35 -2.95
CA GLN A 36 33.53 -1.73 -3.00
C GLN A 36 33.57 -2.43 -1.65
N LYS A 37 33.62 -1.68 -0.54
CA LYS A 37 33.65 -2.23 0.83
C LYS A 37 32.28 -2.64 1.36
N ARG A 38 31.19 -2.30 0.66
CA ARG A 38 29.84 -2.63 1.10
C ARG A 38 29.62 -4.14 1.00
N ILE A 39 29.09 -4.73 2.07
CA ILE A 39 28.78 -6.16 2.18
C ILE A 39 27.31 -6.33 2.56
N TRP A 40 26.64 -7.29 1.91
CA TRP A 40 25.26 -7.69 2.20
C TRP A 40 25.16 -9.21 2.22
N PHE A 41 24.76 -9.76 3.37
CA PHE A 41 24.75 -11.21 3.63
C PHE A 41 26.05 -11.91 3.18
N GLY A 42 27.20 -11.31 3.51
CA GLY A 42 28.53 -11.87 3.22
C GLY A 42 29.03 -11.71 1.78
N LYS A 43 28.25 -11.09 0.89
CA LYS A 43 28.64 -10.82 -0.51
C LYS A 43 28.83 -9.34 -0.77
N ASN A 44 29.77 -8.99 -1.63
CA ASN A 44 29.99 -7.62 -2.08
C ASN A 44 29.12 -7.25 -3.30
N ALA A 45 29.09 -5.97 -3.66
CA ALA A 45 28.28 -5.46 -4.77
C ALA A 45 28.58 -6.15 -6.12
N LYS A 46 29.85 -6.49 -6.39
CA LYS A 46 30.25 -7.14 -7.64
C LYS A 46 29.75 -8.59 -7.71
N GLU A 47 29.78 -9.31 -6.59
CA GLU A 47 29.24 -10.68 -6.49
C GLU A 47 27.72 -10.70 -6.64
N LEU A 48 27.03 -9.66 -6.18
CA LEU A 48 25.56 -9.57 -6.21
C LEU A 48 25.01 -9.03 -7.53
N SER A 49 25.71 -8.10 -8.17
CA SER A 49 25.18 -7.34 -9.32
C SER A 49 26.08 -7.37 -10.56
N GLY A 50 27.25 -8.01 -10.49
CA GLY A 50 28.29 -7.98 -11.53
C GLY A 50 29.10 -6.69 -11.57
N GLN A 51 28.69 -5.63 -10.86
CA GLN A 51 29.32 -4.31 -10.90
C GLN A 51 29.65 -3.80 -9.49
N TRP A 52 30.79 -3.14 -9.31
CA TRP A 52 31.23 -2.66 -7.99
C TRP A 52 30.36 -1.52 -7.43
N TYR A 53 29.64 -0.80 -8.29
CA TYR A 53 28.71 0.27 -7.92
C TYR A 53 27.27 -0.20 -7.74
N GLY A 54 26.96 -1.48 -7.97
CA GLY A 54 25.58 -1.96 -7.84
C GLY A 54 25.07 -1.89 -6.39
N MET A 55 23.79 -1.59 -6.23
CA MET A 55 23.06 -1.83 -4.99
C MET A 55 23.13 -3.30 -4.61
N MET A 56 23.28 -3.56 -3.32
CA MET A 56 23.44 -4.91 -2.79
C MET A 56 22.08 -5.63 -2.62
N TYR A 57 21.00 -4.85 -2.61
CA TYR A 57 19.63 -5.32 -2.74
C TYR A 57 18.93 -4.35 -3.68
N LEU A 58 18.32 -4.89 -4.73
CA LEU A 58 17.45 -4.15 -5.63
C LEU A 58 16.22 -5.01 -5.85
N ASP A 59 15.07 -4.51 -5.42
CA ASP A 59 13.81 -5.19 -5.69
C ASP A 59 13.45 -5.07 -7.18
N SER A 60 12.48 -5.87 -7.61
CA SER A 60 12.01 -5.88 -8.99
C SER A 60 11.35 -4.54 -9.33
N ARG A 61 11.54 -4.02 -10.54
CA ARG A 61 10.99 -2.71 -10.96
C ARG A 61 9.48 -2.62 -10.78
N TRP A 62 8.75 -3.70 -11.04
CA TRP A 62 7.30 -3.69 -10.89
C TRP A 62 6.87 -3.27 -9.48
N ALA A 63 7.61 -3.64 -8.43
CA ALA A 63 7.32 -3.24 -7.05
C ALA A 63 7.56 -1.75 -6.76
N PHE A 64 8.13 -1.00 -7.70
CA PHE A 64 8.34 0.45 -7.60
C PHE A 64 7.35 1.26 -8.45
N VAL A 65 6.67 0.63 -9.40
CA VAL A 65 5.86 1.32 -10.41
C VAL A 65 4.41 0.85 -10.47
N SER A 66 4.10 -0.31 -9.87
CA SER A 66 2.73 -0.77 -9.72
C SER A 66 1.95 0.21 -8.83
N PRO A 67 0.62 0.33 -8.99
CA PRO A 67 -0.21 0.88 -7.94
C PRO A 67 -0.09 0.02 -6.68
N HIS A 68 0.02 0.66 -5.52
CA HIS A 68 0.11 -0.02 -4.23
C HIS A 68 -1.01 0.47 -3.33
N LEU A 69 -1.60 -0.42 -2.53
CA LEU A 69 -2.26 0.02 -1.31
C LEU A 69 -1.19 0.26 -0.26
N LEU A 70 -1.29 1.36 0.48
CA LEU A 70 -0.29 1.82 1.43
C LEU A 70 -0.95 1.96 2.80
N THR A 71 -0.26 1.55 3.85
CA THR A 71 -0.68 1.76 5.24
C THR A 71 0.53 2.10 6.11
N PRO A 72 0.40 3.00 7.11
CA PRO A 72 1.42 3.14 8.14
C PRO A 72 1.71 1.79 8.80
N SER A 73 2.98 1.50 9.06
CA SER A 73 3.37 0.26 9.74
C SER A 73 2.88 0.18 11.18
N LEU A 74 2.49 1.31 11.78
CA LEU A 74 1.87 1.42 13.09
C LEU A 74 0.63 2.32 12.95
N SER A 75 -0.54 1.79 13.29
CA SER A 75 -1.81 2.51 13.24
C SER A 75 -2.73 1.99 14.34
N ASP A 76 -3.57 2.84 14.90
CA ASP A 76 -4.58 2.47 15.91
C ASP A 76 -5.82 1.80 15.29
N LYS A 77 -6.05 2.04 14.00
CA LYS A 77 -7.08 1.39 13.16
C LYS A 77 -6.56 1.15 11.75
N SER A 78 -7.34 0.47 10.91
CA SER A 78 -7.07 0.42 9.47
C SER A 78 -6.96 1.83 8.88
N ASN A 79 -5.86 2.08 8.17
CA ASN A 79 -5.59 3.37 7.53
C ASN A 79 -4.86 3.13 6.21
N PHE A 80 -5.62 2.66 5.22
CA PHE A 80 -5.11 2.33 3.90
C PHE A 80 -5.43 3.44 2.91
N SER A 81 -4.51 3.65 1.96
CA SER A 81 -4.71 4.56 0.83
C SER A 81 -4.19 3.94 -0.46
N LEU A 82 -4.69 4.40 -1.61
CA LEU A 82 -4.20 4.00 -2.92
C LEU A 82 -3.07 4.93 -3.36
N GLY A 83 -1.87 4.36 -3.50
CA GLY A 83 -0.74 5.00 -4.16
C GLY A 83 -0.92 5.04 -5.67
N ASP A 84 -0.46 6.12 -6.30
CA ASP A 84 -0.51 6.35 -7.74
C ASP A 84 0.71 5.80 -8.51
N GLY A 85 1.58 5.06 -7.82
CA GLY A 85 2.82 4.52 -8.37
C GLY A 85 3.93 5.55 -8.57
N THR A 86 3.74 6.82 -8.15
CA THR A 86 4.80 7.84 -8.20
C THR A 86 5.81 7.70 -7.07
N LEU A 87 5.38 7.11 -5.95
CA LEU A 87 6.19 6.81 -4.78
C LEU A 87 6.08 5.32 -4.45
N PHE A 88 7.15 4.78 -3.88
CA PHE A 88 7.22 3.39 -3.44
C PHE A 88 7.67 3.34 -1.98
N SER A 89 7.17 2.36 -1.24
CA SER A 89 7.58 2.15 0.15
C SER A 89 8.97 1.54 0.21
N THR A 90 9.81 2.07 1.11
CA THR A 90 11.08 1.44 1.47
C THR A 90 10.96 0.82 2.85
N GLY A 91 11.72 -0.26 3.12
CA GLY A 91 11.55 -1.07 4.34
C GLY A 91 11.73 -0.35 5.68
N THR A 92 12.32 0.86 5.68
CA THR A 92 12.51 1.68 6.88
C THR A 92 11.60 2.91 6.94
N ALA A 93 10.70 3.09 5.96
CA ALA A 93 9.83 4.27 5.88
C ALA A 93 8.66 4.25 6.89
N GLY A 94 8.51 3.17 7.66
CA GLY A 94 7.34 3.00 8.53
C GLY A 94 6.04 2.89 7.74
N VAL A 95 6.09 2.42 6.49
CA VAL A 95 4.96 2.20 5.61
C VAL A 95 5.03 0.78 5.06
N THR A 96 3.89 0.11 5.03
CA THR A 96 3.72 -1.18 4.37
C THR A 96 2.96 -0.98 3.07
N SER A 97 3.42 -1.62 2.00
CA SER A 97 2.71 -1.65 0.72
C SER A 97 2.11 -3.03 0.46
N ILE A 98 0.96 -3.05 -0.22
CA ILE A 98 0.30 -4.25 -0.72
C ILE A 98 0.15 -4.08 -2.24
N VAL A 99 0.57 -5.09 -2.98
CA VAL A 99 0.31 -5.21 -4.42
C VAL A 99 -0.62 -6.38 -4.64
N LEU A 100 -1.64 -6.18 -5.47
CA LEU A 100 -2.50 -7.24 -5.96
C LEU A 100 -1.87 -7.81 -7.23
N GLU A 101 -1.22 -8.96 -7.12
CA GLU A 101 -0.63 -9.65 -8.27
C GLU A 101 -1.72 -10.44 -9.01
N ASP A 102 -1.82 -10.22 -10.33
CA ASP A 102 -2.63 -11.02 -11.26
C ASP A 102 -4.07 -11.30 -10.77
N SER A 103 -4.71 -10.26 -10.20
CA SER A 103 -6.05 -10.34 -9.63
C SER A 103 -7.07 -9.58 -10.48
N GLU A 104 -8.24 -10.18 -10.68
CA GLU A 104 -9.41 -9.51 -11.28
C GLU A 104 -10.05 -8.51 -10.29
N GLN A 105 -9.70 -8.59 -9.00
CA GLN A 105 -10.20 -7.68 -7.97
C GLN A 105 -9.65 -6.27 -8.18
N SER A 106 -10.55 -5.29 -8.12
CA SER A 106 -10.16 -3.87 -8.15
C SER A 106 -9.35 -3.51 -6.89
N PRO A 107 -8.22 -2.78 -7.02
CA PRO A 107 -7.53 -2.22 -5.85
C PRO A 107 -8.43 -1.32 -4.99
N LEU A 108 -9.42 -0.68 -5.60
CA LEU A 108 -10.40 0.14 -4.87
C LEU A 108 -11.40 -0.70 -4.08
N TYR A 109 -11.75 -1.89 -4.57
CA TYR A 109 -12.56 -2.84 -3.80
C TYR A 109 -11.82 -3.28 -2.55
N VAL A 110 -10.58 -3.75 -2.71
CA VAL A 110 -9.73 -4.17 -1.58
C VAL A 110 -9.47 -2.99 -0.63
N LEU A 111 -9.30 -1.78 -1.14
CA LEU A 111 -9.17 -0.57 -0.32
C LEU A 111 -10.41 -0.31 0.54
N GLY A 112 -11.61 -0.43 -0.04
CA GLY A 112 -12.87 -0.26 0.69
C GLY A 112 -13.01 -1.30 1.80
N VAL A 113 -12.80 -2.58 1.46
CA VAL A 113 -12.86 -3.68 2.43
C VAL A 113 -11.84 -3.51 3.55
N LEU A 114 -10.57 -3.20 3.24
CA LEU A 114 -9.52 -3.04 4.25
C LEU A 114 -9.77 -1.89 5.23
N ASN A 115 -10.46 -0.83 4.80
CA ASN A 115 -10.78 0.32 5.66
C ASN A 115 -12.13 0.20 6.37
N SER A 116 -12.90 -0.86 6.14
CA SER A 116 -14.15 -1.11 6.88
C SER A 116 -13.90 -1.40 8.36
N SER A 117 -14.90 -1.13 9.18
CA SER A 117 -14.91 -1.38 10.63
C SER A 117 -14.65 -2.86 10.95
N LEU A 118 -15.28 -3.79 10.21
CA LEU A 118 -15.06 -5.24 10.37
C LEU A 118 -13.59 -5.64 10.16
N LEU A 119 -12.97 -5.22 9.06
CA LEU A 119 -11.58 -5.59 8.77
C LEU A 119 -10.59 -4.82 9.64
N SER A 120 -10.91 -3.59 10.02
CA SER A 120 -10.14 -2.82 11.00
C SER A 120 -10.08 -3.56 12.34
N LEU A 121 -11.24 -3.99 12.85
CA LEU A 121 -11.35 -4.76 14.08
C LEU A 121 -10.57 -6.08 13.98
N TYR A 122 -10.76 -6.84 12.90
CA TYR A 122 -10.03 -8.08 12.70
C TYR A 122 -8.51 -7.84 12.67
N ALA A 123 -8.05 -6.83 11.93
CA ALA A 123 -6.63 -6.52 11.78
C ALA A 123 -5.98 -6.12 13.10
N THR A 124 -6.63 -5.27 13.92
CA THR A 124 -6.08 -4.85 15.20
C THR A 124 -6.07 -5.99 16.22
N HIS A 125 -7.11 -6.84 16.27
CA HIS A 125 -7.16 -8.00 17.16
C HIS A 125 -6.10 -9.07 16.84
N HIS A 126 -5.66 -9.17 15.59
CA HIS A 126 -4.68 -10.16 15.14
C HIS A 126 -3.27 -9.59 14.95
N SER A 127 -3.05 -8.32 15.32
CA SER A 127 -1.76 -7.65 15.20
C SER A 127 -1.13 -7.38 16.58
N PRO A 128 0.20 -7.45 16.71
CA PRO A 128 0.87 -7.05 17.94
C PRO A 128 0.58 -5.61 18.33
N VAL A 129 0.34 -5.40 19.62
CA VAL A 129 0.13 -4.09 20.23
C VAL A 129 1.47 -3.43 20.56
N PHE A 130 1.57 -2.14 20.25
CA PHE A 130 2.68 -1.25 20.55
C PHE A 130 2.20 -0.11 21.47
N GLN A 131 3.14 0.69 21.97
CA GLN A 131 2.85 1.77 22.91
C GLN A 131 1.79 2.75 22.36
N GLY A 132 0.86 3.16 23.22
CA GLY A 132 -0.16 4.16 22.89
C GLY A 132 -1.37 3.61 22.14
N GLY A 133 -1.60 2.29 22.15
CA GLY A 133 -2.74 1.67 21.47
C GLY A 133 -2.56 1.50 19.96
N TYR A 134 -1.31 1.52 19.48
CA TYR A 134 -1.00 1.28 18.08
C TYR A 134 -0.80 -0.19 17.79
N TYR A 135 -1.19 -0.65 16.61
CA TYR A 135 -1.06 -2.02 16.15
C TYR A 135 -0.13 -2.09 14.95
N LYS A 136 0.52 -3.25 14.76
CA LYS A 136 1.46 -3.46 13.67
C LYS A 136 0.78 -3.87 12.36
N PHE A 137 0.75 -2.97 11.38
CA PHE A 137 0.29 -3.26 10.02
C PHE A 137 1.48 -3.62 9.12
N SER A 138 1.88 -4.89 9.09
CA SER A 138 2.98 -5.38 8.24
C SER A 138 2.67 -6.72 7.60
N ALA A 139 3.43 -7.11 6.57
CA ALA A 139 3.12 -8.27 5.73
C ALA A 139 2.71 -9.56 6.49
N PRO A 140 3.36 -9.97 7.60
CA PRO A 140 2.93 -11.18 8.34
C PRO A 140 1.50 -11.11 8.90
N TYR A 141 1.02 -9.92 9.26
CA TYR A 141 -0.30 -9.71 9.87
C TYR A 141 -1.35 -9.29 8.84
N LEU A 142 -0.93 -8.75 7.70
CA LEU A 142 -1.82 -8.35 6.61
C LEU A 142 -2.15 -9.49 5.64
N LYS A 143 -1.20 -10.41 5.38
CA LYS A 143 -1.40 -11.57 4.50
C LYS A 143 -2.56 -12.50 4.92
N PRO A 144 -2.79 -12.78 6.22
CA PRO A 144 -3.88 -13.66 6.63
C PRO A 144 -5.25 -12.95 6.74
N LEU A 145 -5.35 -11.65 6.44
CA LEU A 145 -6.63 -10.96 6.52
C LEU A 145 -7.67 -11.65 5.62
N PRO A 146 -8.88 -11.91 6.13
CA PRO A 146 -9.90 -12.65 5.39
C PRO A 146 -10.57 -11.72 4.38
N ILE A 147 -9.91 -11.39 3.28
CA ILE A 147 -10.52 -10.60 2.20
C ILE A 147 -11.42 -11.51 1.37
N ARG A 148 -12.72 -11.24 1.37
CA ARG A 148 -13.69 -11.97 0.54
C ARG A 148 -13.37 -11.70 -0.93
N ALA A 149 -12.96 -12.74 -1.66
CA ALA A 149 -12.79 -12.65 -3.11
C ALA A 149 -14.17 -12.56 -3.78
N ILE A 150 -14.34 -11.72 -4.80
CA ILE A 150 -15.59 -11.62 -5.55
C ILE A 150 -15.68 -12.74 -6.59
N ASP A 151 -16.86 -13.37 -6.66
CA ASP A 151 -17.25 -14.26 -7.75
C ASP A 151 -17.80 -13.43 -8.92
N PHE A 152 -16.98 -13.23 -9.96
CA PHE A 152 -17.36 -12.42 -11.13
C PHE A 152 -18.41 -13.07 -12.02
N ASP A 153 -18.76 -14.35 -11.79
CA ASP A 153 -19.87 -15.02 -12.45
C ASP A 153 -21.23 -14.79 -11.73
N ASP A 154 -21.24 -14.34 -10.46
CA ASP A 154 -22.46 -13.91 -9.76
C ASP A 154 -22.68 -12.39 -9.89
N SER A 155 -23.67 -12.02 -10.70
CA SER A 155 -24.10 -10.64 -10.90
C SER A 155 -24.34 -9.83 -9.61
N ARG A 156 -24.75 -10.47 -8.51
CA ARG A 156 -24.95 -9.79 -7.21
C ARG A 156 -23.61 -9.48 -6.54
N ASP A 157 -22.64 -10.38 -6.67
CA ASP A 157 -21.30 -10.18 -6.11
C ASP A 157 -20.56 -9.10 -6.91
N VAL A 158 -20.71 -9.11 -8.23
CA VAL A 158 -20.23 -8.02 -9.11
C VAL A 158 -20.88 -6.69 -8.74
N ALA A 159 -22.19 -6.65 -8.49
CA ALA A 159 -22.85 -5.41 -8.10
C ALA A 159 -22.32 -4.85 -6.77
N ARG A 160 -22.11 -5.70 -5.75
CA ARG A 160 -21.51 -5.29 -4.47
C ARG A 160 -20.08 -4.80 -4.64
N HIS A 161 -19.28 -5.51 -5.43
CA HIS A 161 -17.93 -5.09 -5.80
C HIS A 161 -17.93 -3.67 -6.39
N ASP A 162 -18.77 -3.43 -7.40
CA ASP A 162 -18.82 -2.15 -8.11
C ASP A 162 -19.29 -1.01 -7.21
N GLN A 163 -20.25 -1.27 -6.30
CA GLN A 163 -20.68 -0.30 -5.29
C GLN A 163 -19.55 0.08 -4.34
N ILE A 164 -18.81 -0.90 -3.80
CA ILE A 164 -17.66 -0.64 -2.91
C ILE A 164 -16.56 0.12 -3.68
N VAL A 165 -16.29 -0.23 -4.94
CA VAL A 165 -15.33 0.48 -5.79
C VAL A 165 -15.69 1.96 -5.95
N GLU A 166 -16.97 2.27 -6.19
CA GLU A 166 -17.40 3.65 -6.37
C GLU A 166 -17.36 4.44 -5.06
N LEU A 167 -17.76 3.83 -3.95
CA LEU A 167 -17.66 4.46 -2.62
C LEU A 167 -16.19 4.71 -2.24
N ALA A 168 -15.29 3.76 -2.48
CA ALA A 168 -13.86 3.94 -2.25
C ALA A 168 -13.27 5.06 -3.13
N ARG A 169 -13.71 5.18 -4.39
CA ARG A 169 -13.34 6.30 -5.28
C ARG A 169 -13.85 7.64 -4.74
N GLN A 170 -15.09 7.68 -4.28
CA GLN A 170 -15.69 8.85 -3.64
C GLN A 170 -14.90 9.24 -2.38
N MET A 171 -14.57 8.27 -1.53
CA MET A 171 -13.78 8.47 -0.31
C MET A 171 -12.43 9.13 -0.60
N LEU A 172 -11.68 8.61 -1.58
CA LEU A 172 -10.42 9.21 -2.02
C LEU A 172 -10.59 10.65 -2.53
N SER A 173 -11.67 10.94 -3.26
CA SER A 173 -11.98 12.29 -3.74
C SER A 173 -12.30 13.25 -2.59
N LEU A 174 -13.08 12.81 -1.60
CA LEU A 174 -13.43 13.59 -0.42
C LEU A 174 -12.18 13.92 0.42
N HIS A 175 -11.32 12.94 0.68
CA HIS A 175 -10.06 13.17 1.41
C HIS A 175 -9.09 14.09 0.66
N LYS A 176 -9.09 14.11 -0.68
CA LYS A 176 -8.33 15.09 -1.47
C LYS A 176 -8.88 16.51 -1.33
N ARG A 177 -10.21 16.66 -1.24
CA ARG A 177 -10.89 17.97 -1.17
C ARG A 177 -10.84 18.58 0.23
N LEU A 178 -10.97 17.76 1.28
CA LEU A 178 -11.03 18.21 2.68
C LEU A 178 -9.89 19.17 3.09
N PRO A 179 -8.60 18.89 2.84
CA PRO A 179 -7.52 19.80 3.22
C PRO A 179 -7.51 21.10 2.39
N THR A 180 -8.10 21.10 1.20
CA THR A 180 -8.20 22.28 0.32
C THR A 180 -9.36 23.22 0.65
N ALA A 181 -10.30 22.77 1.50
CA ALA A 181 -11.48 23.55 1.87
C ALA A 181 -11.11 24.76 2.73
N LYS A 182 -11.51 25.96 2.30
CA LYS A 182 -11.12 27.23 2.93
C LYS A 182 -11.96 27.62 4.15
N THR A 183 -13.19 27.12 4.26
CA THR A 183 -14.13 27.50 5.32
C THR A 183 -14.38 26.34 6.27
N SER A 184 -14.67 26.64 7.53
CA SER A 184 -15.08 25.65 8.53
C SER A 184 -16.34 24.89 8.09
N HIS A 185 -17.33 25.60 7.55
CA HIS A 185 -18.56 25.00 7.06
C HIS A 185 -18.31 23.98 5.93
N ALA A 186 -17.48 24.32 4.94
CA ALA A 186 -17.14 23.38 3.86
C ALA A 186 -16.40 22.14 4.38
N LYS A 187 -15.51 22.29 5.36
CA LYS A 187 -14.85 21.16 6.03
C LYS A 187 -15.86 20.26 6.75
N THR A 188 -16.82 20.84 7.49
CA THR A 188 -17.87 20.08 8.16
C THR A 188 -18.74 19.31 7.17
N VAL A 189 -19.10 19.91 6.03
CA VAL A 189 -19.87 19.22 4.98
C VAL A 189 -19.09 18.05 4.40
N LEU A 190 -17.82 18.26 4.07
CA LEU A 190 -16.95 17.18 3.54
C LEU A 190 -16.73 16.08 4.57
N GLN A 191 -16.54 16.41 5.85
CA GLN A 191 -16.41 15.41 6.91
C GLN A 191 -17.67 14.57 7.04
N ARG A 192 -18.86 15.18 7.05
CA ARG A 192 -20.13 14.44 7.07
C ARG A 192 -20.30 13.52 5.87
N GLN A 193 -19.80 13.93 4.69
CA GLN A 193 -19.81 13.06 3.51
C GLN A 193 -18.85 11.89 3.65
N ILE A 194 -17.68 12.09 4.27
CA ILE A 194 -16.74 11.02 4.60
C ILE A 194 -17.41 10.04 5.56
N ASP A 195 -17.92 10.52 6.70
CA ASP A 195 -18.56 9.67 7.71
C ASP A 195 -19.75 8.88 7.13
N ALA A 196 -20.54 9.50 6.25
CA ALA A 196 -21.64 8.81 5.57
C ALA A 196 -21.15 7.77 4.56
N THR A 197 -20.05 8.03 3.86
CA THR A 197 -19.46 7.10 2.89
C THR A 197 -18.83 5.91 3.62
N ASP A 198 -18.17 6.13 4.77
CA ASP A 198 -17.65 5.06 5.63
C ASP A 198 -18.76 4.10 6.05
N ARG A 199 -19.87 4.61 6.60
CA ARG A 199 -21.01 3.77 7.00
C ARG A 199 -21.64 3.00 5.83
N GLN A 200 -21.65 3.59 4.63
CA GLN A 200 -22.13 2.91 3.43
C GLN A 200 -21.22 1.75 3.02
N ILE A 201 -19.90 1.92 3.15
CA ILE A 201 -18.93 0.85 2.92
C ILE A 201 -19.10 -0.24 3.97
N ASP A 202 -19.20 0.13 5.24
CA ASP A 202 -19.38 -0.82 6.35
C ASP A 202 -20.63 -1.69 6.16
N GLN A 203 -21.77 -1.08 5.84
CA GLN A 203 -23.01 -1.82 5.57
C GLN A 203 -22.85 -2.84 4.43
N LEU A 204 -22.21 -2.45 3.32
CA LEU A 204 -21.97 -3.37 2.20
C LEU A 204 -20.99 -4.48 2.57
N VAL A 205 -20.00 -4.19 3.40
CA VAL A 205 -19.05 -5.20 3.90
C VAL A 205 -19.76 -6.16 4.86
N TYR A 206 -20.63 -5.69 5.74
CA TYR A 206 -21.42 -6.57 6.61
C TYR A 206 -22.29 -7.52 5.79
N GLU A 207 -22.97 -7.01 4.75
CA GLU A 207 -23.74 -7.84 3.82
C GLU A 207 -22.87 -8.84 3.05
N LEU A 208 -21.68 -8.44 2.63
CA LEU A 208 -20.74 -9.26 1.88
C LEU A 208 -20.19 -10.44 2.72
N TYR A 209 -20.06 -10.24 4.02
CA TYR A 209 -19.62 -11.26 4.98
C TYR A 209 -20.79 -11.93 5.71
N GLU A 210 -22.03 -11.60 5.34
CA GLU A 210 -23.26 -12.18 5.86
C GLU A 210 -23.42 -12.05 7.39
N LEU A 211 -22.97 -10.92 7.96
CA LEU A 211 -23.07 -10.68 9.41
C LEU A 211 -24.53 -10.53 9.84
N THR A 212 -24.84 -11.04 11.03
CA THR A 212 -26.14 -10.79 11.69
C THR A 212 -26.17 -9.43 12.38
N ASP A 213 -27.37 -8.96 12.74
CA ASP A 213 -27.55 -7.71 13.49
C ASP A 213 -26.78 -7.73 14.82
N GLU A 214 -26.72 -8.89 15.49
CA GLU A 214 -25.94 -9.05 16.73
C GLU A 214 -24.43 -8.94 16.48
N GLU A 215 -23.94 -9.52 15.39
CA GLU A 215 -22.51 -9.44 15.02
C GLU A 215 -22.13 -8.03 14.60
N ILE A 216 -22.99 -7.34 13.85
CA ILE A 216 -22.82 -5.92 13.49
C ILE A 216 -22.71 -5.06 14.76
N ALA A 217 -23.61 -5.27 15.74
CA ALA A 217 -23.55 -4.52 16.99
C ALA A 217 -22.22 -4.69 17.74
N ILE A 218 -21.64 -5.91 17.73
CA ILE A 218 -20.33 -6.18 18.33
C ILE A 218 -19.22 -5.41 17.60
N VAL A 219 -19.28 -5.34 16.26
CA VAL A 219 -18.28 -4.62 15.47
C VAL A 219 -18.33 -3.13 15.75
N GLU A 220 -19.53 -2.53 15.72
CA GLU A 220 -19.73 -1.10 15.95
C GLU A 220 -19.32 -0.70 17.38
N GLU A 221 -19.71 -1.47 18.41
CA GLU A 221 -19.31 -1.20 19.81
C GLU A 221 -17.78 -1.23 20.01
N ALA A 222 -17.07 -2.05 19.24
CA ALA A 222 -15.62 -2.17 19.32
C ALA A 222 -14.86 -1.12 18.49
N THR A 223 -15.55 -0.36 17.63
CA THR A 223 -14.94 0.59 16.68
C THR A 223 -15.37 2.05 16.85
N ASP A 224 -16.41 2.32 17.66
CA ASP A 224 -16.82 3.64 18.16
C ASP A 224 -15.83 4.26 19.17
#